data_AF-A0A931IJR3-F1
#
_entry.id   AF-A0A931IJR3-F1
#
_cell.length_a   1.000
_cell.length_b   1.000
_cell.length_c   1.000
_cell.angle_alpha   90.00
_cell.angle_beta   90.00
_cell.angle_gamma   90.00
#
_symmetry.space_group_name_H-M   'P 1'
#
loop_
_entity.id
_entity.type
_entity.pdbx_description
1 polymer ?
#
loop_
_entity_poly.entity_id
_entity_poly.type
_entity_poly.pdbx_seq_one_letter_code
_entity_poly.pdbx_strand_id
1 'polypeptide(L)'
;MERNRIREGLNSREWEVRCTAARALGTLLPDREALSDLTALLHDEDTAVQQESAESLSRHGGRAGLAIVLTELGRRAEDSDADYIAYRLRDLQIFEQVPIPCTAREMKAELTVEARAGLDQLEDLFDVDFTA
;
A
#
# COMPACT_ATOMS: atom_id res chain seq x y z
N MET A 1 17.61 -1.63 -19.34
CA MET A 1 18.60 -1.78 -18.25
C MET A 1 17.97 -1.48 -16.89
N GLU A 2 17.21 -0.38 -16.77
CA GLU A 2 16.56 0.03 -15.51
C GLU A 2 15.59 -1.01 -14.93
N ARG A 3 14.69 -1.60 -15.75
CA ARG A 3 13.78 -2.67 -15.32
C ARG A 3 14.49 -3.91 -14.76
N ASN A 4 15.66 -4.27 -15.31
CA ASN A 4 16.42 -5.43 -14.81
C ASN A 4 17.05 -5.13 -13.45
N ARG A 5 17.58 -3.92 -13.26
CA ARG A 5 18.09 -3.49 -11.95
C ARG A 5 17.01 -3.47 -10.87
N ILE A 6 15.79 -3.04 -11.22
CA ILE A 6 14.66 -3.09 -10.28
C ILE A 6 14.40 -4.54 -9.85
N ARG A 7 14.31 -5.48 -10.80
CA ARG A 7 14.09 -6.90 -10.50
C ARG A 7 15.20 -7.53 -9.67
N GLU A 8 16.45 -7.16 -9.92
CA GLU A 8 17.58 -7.57 -9.09
C GLU A 8 17.44 -7.01 -7.66
N GLY A 9 17.06 -5.74 -7.54
CA GLY A 9 16.84 -5.06 -6.26
C GLY A 9 15.73 -5.68 -5.42
N LEU A 10 14.66 -6.19 -6.04
CA LEU A 10 13.56 -6.89 -5.34
C LEU A 10 14.03 -8.12 -4.56
N ASN A 11 15.11 -8.76 -4.99
CA ASN A 11 15.65 -9.97 -4.37
C ASN A 11 16.87 -9.69 -3.48
N SER A 12 17.15 -8.41 -3.19
CA SER A 12 18.27 -8.04 -2.33
C SER A 12 18.05 -8.51 -0.89
N ARG A 13 19.15 -8.88 -0.23
CA ARG A 13 19.16 -9.18 1.22
C ARG A 13 19.05 -7.91 2.07
N GLU A 14 19.40 -6.76 1.51
CA GLU A 14 19.31 -5.46 2.15
C GLU A 14 17.91 -4.89 1.91
N TRP A 15 17.15 -4.67 2.99
CA TRP A 15 15.77 -4.18 2.91
C TRP A 15 15.72 -2.76 2.30
N GLU A 16 16.75 -1.93 2.49
CA GLU A 16 16.84 -0.59 1.92
C GLU A 16 16.86 -0.63 0.37
N VAL A 17 17.51 -1.65 -0.19
CA VAL A 17 17.56 -1.88 -1.64
C VAL A 17 16.19 -2.33 -2.14
N ARG A 18 15.48 -3.18 -1.38
CA ARG A 18 14.10 -3.58 -1.71
C ARG A 18 13.14 -2.39 -1.66
N CYS A 19 13.22 -1.51 -0.66
CA CYS A 19 12.46 -0.26 -0.62
C CYS A 19 12.73 0.61 -1.85
N THR A 20 14.00 0.75 -2.24
CA THR A 20 14.38 1.52 -3.43
C THR A 20 13.77 0.93 -4.70
N ALA A 21 13.75 -0.41 -4.81
CA ALA A 21 13.10 -1.12 -5.89
C ALA A 21 11.58 -0.91 -5.89
N ALA A 22 10.92 -0.99 -4.72
CA ALA A 22 9.50 -0.72 -4.54
C ALA A 22 9.11 0.69 -5.04
N ARG A 23 9.86 1.70 -4.58
CA ARG A 23 9.64 3.09 -5.01
C ARG A 23 9.79 3.25 -6.52
N ALA A 24 10.80 2.61 -7.11
CA ALA A 24 11.00 2.63 -8.55
C ALA A 24 9.84 1.96 -9.30
N LEU A 25 9.32 0.83 -8.81
CA LEU A 25 8.11 0.19 -9.35
C LEU A 25 6.88 1.09 -9.29
N GLY A 26 6.73 1.86 -8.21
CA GLY A 26 5.66 2.86 -8.07
C GLY A 26 5.60 3.82 -9.26
N THR A 27 6.76 4.31 -9.72
CA THR A 27 6.83 5.20 -10.89
C THR A 27 6.47 4.55 -12.22
N LEU A 28 6.43 3.21 -12.27
CA LEU A 28 6.04 2.44 -13.45
C LEU A 28 4.53 2.12 -13.48
N LEU A 29 3.79 2.42 -12.41
CA LEU A 29 2.35 2.22 -12.39
C LEU A 29 1.65 3.08 -13.46
N PRO A 30 0.62 2.55 -14.14
CA PRO A 30 -0.16 1.35 -13.80
C PRO A 30 0.30 0.06 -14.50
N ASP A 31 1.59 -0.10 -14.82
CA ASP A 31 2.12 -1.34 -15.41
C ASP A 31 1.74 -2.58 -14.58
N ARG A 32 1.33 -3.65 -15.27
CA ARG A 32 0.80 -4.86 -14.64
C ARG A 32 1.87 -5.65 -13.90
N GLU A 33 3.10 -5.71 -14.41
CA GLU A 33 4.20 -6.37 -13.70
C GLU A 33 4.53 -5.57 -12.43
N ALA A 34 4.61 -4.24 -12.54
CA ALA A 34 4.86 -3.38 -11.38
C ALA A 34 3.77 -3.49 -10.30
N LEU A 35 2.49 -3.54 -10.68
CA LEU A 35 1.39 -3.82 -9.74
C LEU A 35 1.57 -5.16 -9.03
N SER A 36 1.90 -6.22 -9.79
CA SER A 36 2.08 -7.57 -9.22
C SER A 36 3.27 -7.62 -8.27
N ASP A 37 4.40 -7.00 -8.64
CA ASP A 37 5.62 -6.98 -7.83
C ASP A 37 5.39 -6.18 -6.53
N LEU A 38 4.75 -5.01 -6.61
CA LEU A 38 4.38 -4.24 -5.42
C LEU A 38 3.39 -5.00 -4.51
N THR A 39 2.40 -5.66 -5.08
CA THR A 39 1.46 -6.49 -4.29
C THR A 39 2.21 -7.57 -3.51
N ALA A 40 3.22 -8.20 -4.09
CA ALA A 40 4.05 -9.18 -3.39
C ALA A 40 4.84 -8.55 -2.24
N LEU A 41 5.37 -7.33 -2.42
CA LEU A 41 6.13 -6.61 -1.39
C LEU A 41 5.29 -6.15 -0.19
N LEU A 42 3.95 -6.17 -0.26
CA LEU A 42 3.10 -5.97 0.93
C LEU A 42 3.26 -7.09 1.97
N HIS A 43 3.86 -8.21 1.57
CA HIS A 43 4.16 -9.36 2.43
C HIS A 43 5.67 -9.54 2.65
N ASP A 44 6.48 -8.50 2.39
CA ASP A 44 7.92 -8.55 2.64
C ASP A 44 8.20 -8.78 4.13
N GLU A 45 9.32 -9.42 4.47
CA GLU A 45 9.72 -9.67 5.86
C GLU A 45 10.00 -8.39 6.65
N ASP A 46 10.36 -7.29 5.96
CA ASP A 46 10.67 -6.01 6.57
C ASP A 46 9.50 -5.04 6.45
N THR A 47 9.07 -4.49 7.59
CA THR A 47 7.90 -3.60 7.65
C THR A 47 8.11 -2.29 6.89
N ALA A 48 9.34 -1.80 6.75
CA ALA A 48 9.63 -0.61 5.96
C ALA A 48 9.40 -0.87 4.47
N VAL A 49 9.69 -2.08 3.99
CA VAL A 49 9.41 -2.49 2.60
C VAL A 49 7.91 -2.61 2.36
N GLN A 50 7.17 -3.19 3.31
CA GLN A 50 5.70 -3.25 3.25
C GLN A 50 5.08 -1.84 3.15
N GLN A 51 5.54 -0.91 3.99
CA GLN A 51 5.09 0.48 4.00
C GLN A 51 5.41 1.20 2.69
N GLU A 52 6.62 1.07 2.16
CA GLU A 52 7.01 1.68 0.88
C GLU A 52 6.17 1.12 -0.29
N SER A 53 5.84 -0.17 -0.26
CA SER A 53 4.96 -0.77 -1.25
C SER A 53 3.54 -0.21 -1.17
N ALA A 54 2.97 -0.15 0.04
CA ALA A 54 1.65 0.42 0.28
C ALA A 54 1.57 1.89 -0.15
N GLU A 55 2.62 2.66 0.12
CA GLU A 55 2.74 4.03 -0.33
C GLU A 55 2.79 4.12 -1.86
N SER A 56 3.67 3.35 -2.50
CA SER A 56 3.82 3.34 -3.95
C SER A 56 2.51 2.99 -4.66
N LEU A 57 1.79 1.97 -4.17
CA LEU A 57 0.47 1.58 -4.67
C LEU A 57 -0.57 2.68 -4.47
N SER A 58 -0.62 3.30 -3.29
CA SER A 58 -1.63 4.32 -2.98
C SER A 58 -1.39 5.63 -3.73
N ARG A 59 -0.12 6.02 -3.93
CA ARG A 59 0.27 7.24 -4.66
C ARG A 59 0.12 7.11 -6.16
N HIS A 60 0.60 6.00 -6.72
CA HIS A 60 0.77 5.88 -8.17
C HIS A 60 -0.20 4.90 -8.82
N GLY A 61 -0.81 3.98 -8.05
CA GLY A 61 -1.76 2.99 -8.55
C GLY A 61 -3.21 3.47 -8.61
N GLY A 62 -3.50 4.69 -8.15
CA GLY A 62 -4.85 5.26 -8.12
C GLY A 62 -5.83 4.37 -7.36
N ARG A 63 -7.08 4.28 -7.85
CA ARG A 63 -8.14 3.44 -7.25
C ARG A 63 -7.72 1.97 -7.14
N ALA A 64 -7.10 1.41 -8.19
CA ALA A 64 -6.68 0.02 -8.20
C ALA A 64 -5.60 -0.28 -7.16
N GLY A 65 -4.57 0.58 -7.08
CA GLY A 65 -3.51 0.46 -6.09
C GLY A 65 -4.04 0.57 -4.66
N LEU A 66 -4.89 1.55 -4.39
CA LEU A 66 -5.52 1.70 -3.08
C LEU A 66 -6.38 0.48 -2.70
N ALA A 67 -7.18 -0.05 -3.63
CA ALA A 67 -7.99 -1.24 -3.38
C ALA A 67 -7.14 -2.48 -3.03
N ILE A 68 -5.96 -2.62 -3.63
CA ILE A 68 -5.02 -3.70 -3.29
C ILE A 68 -4.55 -3.55 -1.84
N VAL A 69 -4.13 -2.36 -1.43
CA VAL A 69 -3.65 -2.12 -0.06
C VAL A 69 -4.77 -2.36 0.96
N LEU A 70 -5.98 -1.86 0.68
CA LEU A 70 -7.15 -2.10 1.55
C LEU A 70 -7.50 -3.59 1.65
N THR A 71 -7.41 -4.33 0.54
CA THR A 71 -7.64 -5.79 0.54
C THR A 71 -6.66 -6.46 1.49
N GLU A 72 -5.40 -6.06 1.45
CA GLU A 72 -4.37 -6.68 2.27
C GLU A 72 -4.51 -6.34 3.75
N LEU A 73 -4.83 -5.09 4.08
CA LEU A 73 -5.18 -4.69 5.44
C LEU A 73 -6.33 -5.54 5.99
N GLY A 74 -7.43 -5.67 5.23
CA GLY A 74 -8.59 -6.44 5.69
C GLY A 74 -8.33 -7.94 5.85
N ARG A 75 -7.44 -8.52 5.04
CA ARG A 75 -6.99 -9.92 5.24
C ARG A 75 -6.18 -10.09 6.51
N ARG A 76 -5.46 -9.05 6.91
CA ARG A 76 -4.58 -9.01 8.06
C ARG A 76 -5.20 -8.26 9.24
N ALA A 77 -6.53 -8.14 9.30
CA ALA A 77 -7.21 -7.36 10.33
C ALA A 77 -6.92 -7.84 11.77
N GLU A 78 -6.56 -9.11 11.94
CA GLU A 78 -6.19 -9.71 13.23
C GLU A 78 -4.66 -9.77 13.46
N ASP A 79 -3.86 -9.31 12.50
CA ASP A 79 -2.39 -9.32 12.55
C ASP A 79 -1.87 -7.93 12.94
N SER A 80 -1.19 -7.85 14.09
CA SER A 80 -0.63 -6.59 14.60
C SER A 80 0.39 -5.95 13.66
N ASP A 81 1.02 -6.73 12.76
CA ASP A 81 1.98 -6.19 11.80
C ASP A 81 1.28 -5.42 10.66
N ALA A 82 -0.02 -5.59 10.47
CA ALA A 82 -0.81 -4.80 9.52
C ALA A 82 -0.91 -3.32 9.92
N ASP A 83 -0.72 -3.02 11.21
CA ASP A 83 -0.82 -1.67 11.74
C ASP A 83 0.17 -0.72 11.05
N TYR A 84 1.37 -1.18 10.68
CA TYR A 84 2.38 -0.34 10.01
C TYR A 84 1.91 0.17 8.65
N ILE A 85 1.22 -0.67 7.86
CA ILE A 85 0.63 -0.27 6.58
C ILE A 85 -0.47 0.77 6.85
N ALA A 86 -1.30 0.55 7.85
CA ALA A 86 -2.36 1.48 8.23
C ALA A 86 -1.81 2.85 8.66
N TYR A 87 -0.78 2.89 9.51
CA TYR A 87 -0.10 4.12 9.91
C TYR A 87 0.49 4.85 8.71
N ARG A 88 1.10 4.12 7.77
CA ARG A 88 1.63 4.73 6.55
C ARG A 88 0.53 5.38 5.72
N LEU A 89 -0.64 4.75 5.57
CA LEU A 89 -1.77 5.36 4.86
C LEU A 89 -2.28 6.63 5.56
N ARG A 90 -2.32 6.64 6.90
CA ARG A 90 -2.65 7.85 7.66
C ARG A 90 -1.64 8.97 7.43
N ASP A 91 -0.35 8.67 7.47
CA ASP A 91 0.70 9.67 7.24
C ASP A 91 0.61 10.25 5.82
N LEU A 92 0.29 9.43 4.81
CA LEU A 92 0.08 9.89 3.43
C LEU A 92 -1.11 10.83 3.30
N GLN A 93 -2.21 10.57 4.03
CA GLN A 93 -3.36 11.46 4.10
C GLN A 93 -2.97 12.79 4.76
N ILE A 94 -2.38 12.74 5.96
CA ILE A 94 -2.15 13.92 6.81
C ILE A 94 -1.05 14.82 6.23
N PHE A 95 0.11 14.26 5.93
CA PHE A 95 1.30 15.05 5.60
C PHE A 95 1.45 15.28 4.10
N GLU A 96 0.89 14.39 3.29
CA GLU A 96 1.22 14.33 1.87
C GLU A 96 -0.01 14.41 0.96
N GLN A 97 -1.17 14.75 1.54
CA GLN A 97 -2.41 15.16 0.86
C GLN A 97 -2.91 14.14 -0.18
N VAL A 98 -2.65 12.84 0.02
CA VAL A 98 -3.24 11.78 -0.81
C VAL A 98 -4.64 11.50 -0.26
N PRO A 99 -5.74 11.72 -1.00
CA PRO A 99 -7.11 11.67 -0.47
C PRO A 99 -7.60 10.23 -0.25
N ILE A 100 -6.92 9.47 0.61
CA ILE A 100 -7.13 8.03 0.81
C ILE A 100 -8.54 7.71 1.33
N PRO A 101 -9.04 8.31 2.42
CA PRO A 101 -10.36 7.99 2.97
C PRO A 101 -11.48 8.38 2.00
N CYS A 102 -11.39 9.58 1.41
CA CYS A 102 -12.36 10.06 0.42
C CYS A 102 -12.41 9.13 -0.79
N THR A 103 -11.25 8.79 -1.35
CA THR A 103 -11.16 7.86 -2.48
C THR A 103 -11.74 6.50 -2.09
N ALA A 104 -11.31 5.92 -0.96
CA ALA A 104 -11.79 4.61 -0.51
C ALA A 104 -13.31 4.57 -0.32
N ARG A 105 -13.92 5.62 0.24
CA ARG A 105 -15.37 5.74 0.42
C ARG A 105 -16.12 5.84 -0.90
N GLU A 106 -15.62 6.63 -1.84
CA GLU A 106 -16.20 6.71 -3.18
C GLU A 106 -16.19 5.36 -3.90
N MET A 107 -15.22 4.48 -3.60
CA MET A 107 -15.17 3.14 -4.16
C MET A 107 -15.83 2.09 -3.28
N LYS A 108 -16.41 2.44 -2.12
CA LYS A 108 -16.93 1.45 -1.14
C LYS A 108 -17.90 0.45 -1.76
N ALA A 109 -18.68 0.84 -2.79
CA ALA A 109 -19.57 -0.08 -3.51
C ALA A 109 -18.84 -1.11 -4.40
N GLU A 110 -17.65 -0.76 -4.90
CA GLU A 110 -16.81 -1.57 -5.81
C GLU A 110 -15.79 -2.45 -5.05
N LEU A 111 -15.53 -2.15 -3.77
CA LEU A 111 -14.59 -2.89 -2.93
C LEU A 111 -15.09 -4.31 -2.64
N THR A 112 -14.15 -5.26 -2.64
CA THR A 112 -14.37 -6.62 -2.14
C THR A 112 -14.69 -6.62 -0.64
N VAL A 113 -15.09 -7.76 -0.08
CA VAL A 113 -15.38 -7.89 1.34
C VAL A 113 -14.13 -7.60 2.18
N GLU A 114 -12.98 -8.12 1.74
CA GLU A 114 -11.69 -7.91 2.40
C GLU A 114 -11.26 -6.45 2.33
N ALA A 115 -11.36 -5.83 1.15
CA ALA A 115 -11.01 -4.41 1.02
C ALA A 115 -11.90 -3.50 1.87
N ARG A 116 -13.15 -3.89 2.09
CA ARG A 116 -14.06 -3.17 2.98
C ARG A 116 -13.67 -3.34 4.44
N ALA A 117 -13.33 -4.56 4.86
CA ALA A 117 -12.80 -4.82 6.19
C ALA A 117 -11.53 -4.01 6.46
N GLY A 118 -10.64 -3.88 5.48
CA GLY A 118 -9.44 -3.05 5.61
C GLY A 118 -9.74 -1.55 5.69
N LEU A 119 -10.75 -1.06 4.96
CA LEU A 119 -11.23 0.32 5.13
C LEU A 119 -11.82 0.54 6.51
N ASP A 120 -12.68 -0.37 6.97
CA ASP A 120 -13.31 -0.27 8.29
C ASP A 120 -12.23 -0.34 9.40
N GLN A 121 -11.18 -1.17 9.26
CA GLN A 121 -10.03 -1.21 10.17
C GLN A 121 -9.26 0.12 10.21
N LEU A 122 -9.03 0.77 9.06
CA LEU A 122 -8.40 2.10 9.03
C LEU A 122 -9.24 3.15 9.76
N GLU A 123 -10.55 3.11 9.55
CA GLU A 123 -11.49 4.01 10.23
C GLU A 123 -11.51 3.75 11.74
N ASP A 124 -11.49 2.49 12.17
CA ASP A 124 -11.47 2.11 13.59
C ASP A 124 -10.14 2.49 14.28
N LEU A 125 -9.00 2.33 13.60
CA LEU A 125 -7.69 2.62 14.18
C LEU A 125 -7.44 4.11 14.41
N PHE A 126 -8.08 4.97 13.61
CA PHE A 126 -7.75 6.40 13.55
C PHE A 126 -8.93 7.35 13.81
N ASP A 127 -10.16 6.83 13.92
CA ASP A 127 -11.39 7.57 14.25
C ASP A 127 -11.50 8.90 13.47
N VAL A 128 -11.73 10.02 14.16
CA VAL A 128 -11.92 11.35 13.56
C VAL A 128 -10.73 11.87 12.75
N ASP A 129 -9.50 11.45 13.05
CA ASP A 129 -8.28 11.94 12.38
C ASP A 129 -8.11 11.38 10.97
N PHE A 130 -8.82 10.29 10.63
CA PHE A 130 -8.84 9.72 9.28
C PHE A 130 -10.10 10.12 8.50
N THR A 131 -10.93 11.00 9.06
CA THR A 131 -12.22 11.37 8.46
C THR A 131 -12.25 12.71 7.72
N ALA A 132 -11.18 13.50 7.72
CA ALA A 132 -11.13 14.82 7.08
C ALA A 132 -10.63 14.79 5.63
#